data_AF-A0A255T9L8-F1
#
_entry.id   AF-A0A255T9L8-F1
#
_cell.length_a   1.000
_cell.length_b   1.000
_cell.length_c   1.000
_cell.angle_alpha   90.00
_cell.angle_beta   90.00
_cell.angle_gamma   90.00
#
_symmetry.space_group_name_H-M   'P 1'
#
loop_
_entity.id
_entity.type
_entity.pdbx_description
1 polymer ?
#
loop_
_entity_poly.entity_id
_entity_poly.type
_entity_poly.pdbx_seq_one_letter_code
_entity_poly.pdbx_strand_id
1 'polypeptide(L)'
;MELQEIAEKVNVSRVTLSRWVKDGGWKEARAAKNVTRPELVNKLLLAIDNLIEQVNASGDPNAIGTLADKLSKLSATIEKLDKKANVVDAIEVFMAFNRWIQDQASYDPEITPELIKAINKYQNKFLMEKMASPSAL
;
A
#
# COMPACT_ATOMS: atom_id res chain seq x y z
N MET A 1 -11.40 17.35 3.32
CA MET A 1 -11.44 17.66 4.75
C MET A 1 -10.13 18.30 5.16
N GLU A 2 -10.24 19.57 5.49
CA GLU A 2 -9.15 20.43 5.95
C GLU A 2 -8.84 20.16 7.44
N LEU A 3 -7.64 20.49 7.90
CA LEU A 3 -7.22 20.28 9.30
C LEU A 3 -8.14 21.00 10.30
N GLN A 4 -8.69 22.15 9.90
CA GLN A 4 -9.58 22.96 10.71
C GLN A 4 -10.91 22.22 11.00
N GLU A 5 -11.52 21.62 9.97
CA GLU A 5 -12.76 20.84 10.13
C GLU A 5 -12.57 19.61 11.02
N ILE A 6 -11.41 18.96 10.95
CA ILE A 6 -11.10 17.79 11.78
C ILE A 6 -10.93 18.21 13.24
N ALA A 7 -10.20 19.30 13.49
CA ALA A 7 -9.94 19.84 14.82
C ALA A 7 -11.25 20.21 15.54
N GLU A 8 -12.18 20.84 14.81
CA GLU A 8 -13.51 21.18 15.32
C GLU A 8 -14.35 19.94 15.63
N LYS A 9 -14.35 18.93 14.75
CA LYS A 9 -15.10 17.68 14.97
C LYS A 9 -14.60 16.85 16.15
N VAL A 10 -13.30 16.86 16.40
CA VAL A 10 -12.68 16.08 17.50
C VAL A 10 -12.41 16.94 18.74
N ASN A 11 -12.85 18.19 18.74
CA ASN A 11 -12.73 19.15 19.85
C ASN A 11 -11.30 19.29 20.40
N VAL A 12 -10.31 19.38 19.51
CA VAL A 12 -8.91 19.64 19.88
C VAL A 12 -8.39 20.85 19.13
N SER A 13 -7.37 21.52 19.66
CA SER A 13 -6.77 22.66 18.97
C SER A 13 -6.14 22.23 17.63
N ARG A 14 -6.19 23.12 16.63
CA ARG A 14 -5.52 22.91 15.33
C ARG A 14 -4.03 22.63 15.49
N VAL A 15 -3.38 23.26 16.49
CA VAL A 15 -1.95 23.06 16.78
C VAL A 15 -1.68 21.65 17.29
N THR A 16 -2.53 21.15 18.19
CA THR A 16 -2.48 19.77 18.69
C THR A 16 -2.69 18.77 17.55
N LEU A 17 -3.69 18.98 16.71
CA LEU A 17 -3.96 18.12 15.56
C LEU A 17 -2.81 18.16 14.54
N SER A 18 -2.25 19.35 14.27
CA SER A 18 -1.10 19.50 13.36
C SER A 18 0.12 18.76 13.88
N ARG A 19 0.33 18.72 15.20
CA ARG A 19 1.40 17.94 15.81
C ARG A 19 1.14 16.44 15.65
N TRP A 20 -0.06 15.95 15.91
CA TRP A 20 -0.41 14.53 15.70
C TRP A 20 -0.22 14.09 14.25
N VAL A 21 -0.60 14.94 13.29
CA VAL A 21 -0.42 14.67 11.86
C VAL A 21 1.06 14.52 11.49
N LYS A 22 1.94 15.33 12.10
CA LYS A 22 3.38 15.26 11.89
C LYS A 22 4.01 14.07 12.62
N ASP A 23 3.72 13.91 13.90
CA ASP A 23 4.33 12.88 14.77
C ASP A 23 3.88 11.47 14.38
N GLY A 24 2.64 11.33 13.90
CA GLY A 24 2.08 10.04 13.48
C GLY A 24 2.25 9.72 11.98
N GLY A 25 2.90 10.58 11.19
CA GLY A 25 3.07 10.38 9.75
C GLY A 25 1.74 10.26 8.98
N TRP A 26 0.72 11.03 9.38
CA TRP A 26 -0.63 10.86 8.84
C TRP A 26 -0.73 11.27 7.37
N LYS A 27 0.14 12.18 6.92
CA LYS A 27 0.17 12.60 5.51
C LYS A 27 0.69 11.45 4.63
N GLU A 28 1.74 10.78 5.06
CA GLU A 28 2.36 9.64 4.40
C GLU A 28 1.41 8.44 4.42
N ALA A 29 0.79 8.16 5.57
CA ALA A 29 -0.23 7.12 5.71
C ALA A 29 -1.45 7.40 4.82
N ARG A 30 -1.92 8.66 4.75
CA ARG A 30 -3.04 9.06 3.90
C ARG A 30 -2.68 9.04 2.41
N ALA A 31 -1.46 9.43 2.04
CA ALA A 31 -0.97 9.33 0.67
C ALA A 31 -0.90 7.86 0.23
N ALA A 32 -0.38 6.98 1.08
CA ALA A 32 -0.37 5.53 0.83
C ALA A 32 -1.78 4.93 0.75
N LYS A 33 -2.75 5.48 1.48
CA LYS A 33 -4.16 5.02 1.46
C LYS A 33 -4.97 5.57 0.27
N ASN A 34 -4.67 6.80 -0.16
CA ASN A 34 -5.37 7.50 -1.25
C ASN A 34 -4.74 7.27 -2.63
N VAL A 35 -3.51 6.75 -2.69
CA VAL A 35 -2.87 6.34 -3.94
C VAL A 35 -2.68 4.84 -3.86
N THR A 36 -3.73 4.12 -4.28
CA THR A 36 -3.68 2.66 -4.26
C THR A 36 -2.89 2.14 -5.46
N ARG A 37 -2.26 0.97 -5.33
CA ARG A 37 -1.56 0.33 -6.46
C ARG A 37 -2.48 0.14 -7.68
N PRO A 38 -3.73 -0.34 -7.53
CA PRO A 38 -4.66 -0.45 -8.67
C PRO A 38 -4.96 0.90 -9.32
N GLU A 39 -5.09 1.98 -8.55
CA GLU A 39 -5.31 3.31 -9.09
C GLU A 39 -4.11 3.83 -9.87
N LEU A 40 -2.88 3.59 -9.38
CA LEU A 40 -1.66 3.92 -10.12
C LEU A 40 -1.56 3.13 -11.43
N VAL A 41 -1.85 1.82 -11.41
CA VAL A 41 -1.88 0.99 -12.62
C VAL A 41 -2.90 1.54 -13.62
N ASN A 42 -4.11 1.87 -13.16
CA ASN A 42 -5.15 2.43 -14.03
C ASN A 42 -4.72 3.78 -14.65
N LYS A 43 -4.10 4.67 -13.87
CA LYS A 43 -3.57 5.95 -14.38
C LYS A 43 -2.45 5.74 -15.41
N LEU A 44 -1.58 4.75 -15.22
CA LEU A 44 -0.54 4.42 -16.18
C LEU A 44 -1.11 3.84 -17.48
N LEU A 45 -2.15 2.99 -17.40
CA LEU A 45 -2.88 2.48 -18.57
C LEU A 45 -3.52 3.61 -19.36
N LEU A 46 -4.16 4.58 -18.69
CA LEU A 46 -4.71 5.77 -19.35
C LEU A 46 -3.61 6.63 -20.00
N ALA A 47 -2.44 6.77 -19.37
CA ALA A 47 -1.32 7.50 -19.96
C ALA A 47 -0.77 6.80 -21.21
N ILE A 48 -0.74 5.47 -21.23
CA ILE A 48 -0.40 4.65 -22.40
C ILE A 48 -1.39 4.93 -23.54
N ASP A 49 -2.68 4.90 -23.26
CA ASP A 49 -3.75 5.12 -24.24
C ASP A 49 -3.63 6.51 -24.90
N ASN A 50 -3.47 7.56 -24.07
CA ASN A 50 -3.25 8.93 -24.56
C ASN A 50 -1.98 9.07 -25.42
N LEU A 51 -0.90 8.37 -25.09
CA LEU A 51 0.34 8.40 -25.88
C LEU A 51 0.14 7.74 -27.25
N ILE A 52 -0.62 6.65 -27.31
CA ILE A 52 -0.97 5.96 -28.57
C ILE A 52 -1.82 6.88 -29.45
N GLU A 53 -2.86 7.51 -28.88
CA GLU A 53 -3.70 8.47 -29.59
C GLU A 53 -2.91 9.64 -30.16
N GLN A 54 -2.01 10.24 -29.37
CA GLN A 54 -1.16 11.35 -29.82
C GLN A 54 -0.26 10.96 -30.99
N VAL A 55 0.34 9.77 -30.95
CA VAL A 55 1.23 9.30 -32.00
C VAL A 55 0.45 8.98 -33.27
N ASN A 56 -0.70 8.32 -33.15
CA ASN A 56 -1.60 8.05 -34.27
C ASN A 56 -2.09 9.35 -34.94
N ALA A 57 -2.37 10.39 -34.15
CA ALA A 57 -2.79 11.70 -34.65
C ALA A 57 -1.64 12.50 -35.27
N SER A 58 -0.39 12.26 -34.86
CA SER A 58 0.77 13.05 -35.30
C SER A 58 1.18 12.79 -36.76
N GLY A 59 0.88 11.60 -37.30
CA GLY A 59 1.31 11.19 -38.64
C GLY A 59 2.84 11.11 -38.83
N ASP A 60 3.64 11.27 -37.78
CA ASP A 60 5.10 11.24 -37.84
C ASP A 60 5.62 9.79 -37.72
N PRO A 61 6.27 9.23 -38.77
CA PRO A 61 6.84 7.88 -38.73
C PRO A 61 7.90 7.70 -37.63
N ASN A 62 8.58 8.77 -37.21
CA ASN A 62 9.59 8.72 -36.16
C ASN A 62 9.00 8.72 -34.74
N ALA A 63 7.73 9.14 -34.59
CA ALA A 63 7.04 9.14 -33.31
C ALA A 63 6.76 7.71 -32.81
N ILE A 64 6.68 6.73 -33.71
CA ILE A 64 6.48 5.30 -33.38
C ILE A 64 7.65 4.74 -32.57
N GLY A 65 8.89 5.11 -32.91
CA GLY A 65 10.08 4.67 -32.15
C GLY A 65 10.10 5.22 -30.73
N THR A 66 9.73 6.49 -30.58
CA THR A 66 9.62 7.15 -29.26
C THR A 66 8.48 6.58 -28.43
N LEU A 67 7.36 6.19 -29.07
CA LEU A 67 6.26 5.50 -28.42
C LEU A 67 6.70 4.15 -27.84
N ALA A 68 7.42 3.34 -28.64
CA ALA A 68 7.87 2.02 -28.21
C ALA A 68 8.75 2.07 -26.94
N ASP A 69 9.67 3.03 -26.86
CA ASP A 69 10.51 3.24 -25.66
C ASP A 69 9.68 3.65 -24.44
N LYS A 70 8.74 4.59 -24.60
CA LYS A 70 7.85 5.03 -23.51
C LYS A 70 6.94 3.90 -23.03
N LEU A 71 6.37 3.11 -23.95
CA LEU A 71 5.55 1.94 -23.63
C LEU A 71 6.35 0.93 -22.81
N SER A 72 7.57 0.58 -23.26
CA SER A 72 8.44 -0.36 -22.54
C SER A 72 8.69 0.07 -21.09
N LYS A 73 8.97 1.36 -20.87
CA LYS A 73 9.19 1.93 -19.52
C LYS A 73 7.94 1.94 -18.65
N LEU A 74 6.79 2.26 -19.23
CA LEU A 74 5.50 2.27 -18.51
C LEU A 74 5.09 0.84 -18.16
N SER A 75 5.22 -0.13 -19.08
CA SER A 75 4.98 -1.55 -18.82
C SER A 75 5.89 -2.11 -17.73
N ALA A 76 7.19 -1.79 -17.75
CA ALA A 76 8.12 -2.21 -16.69
C ALA A 76 7.76 -1.60 -15.32
N THR A 77 7.23 -0.37 -15.31
CA THR A 77 6.72 0.27 -14.09
C THR A 77 5.46 -0.44 -13.57
N ILE A 78 4.54 -0.79 -14.47
CA ILE A 78 3.33 -1.55 -14.13
C ILE A 78 3.70 -2.92 -13.55
N GLU A 79 4.62 -3.66 -14.17
CA GLU A 79 5.08 -4.96 -13.66
C GLU A 79 5.71 -4.86 -12.26
N LYS A 80 6.45 -3.78 -11.99
CA LYS A 80 6.98 -3.50 -10.64
C LYS A 80 5.89 -3.15 -9.64
N LEU A 81 4.83 -2.46 -10.05
CA LEU A 81 3.69 -2.12 -9.18
C LEU A 81 2.79 -3.32 -8.92
N ASP A 82 2.63 -4.19 -9.93
CA ASP A 82 1.87 -5.44 -9.91
C ASP A 82 2.62 -6.58 -9.21
N LYS A 83 3.84 -6.34 -8.72
CA LYS A 83 4.40 -7.15 -7.64
C LYS A 83 3.51 -7.00 -6.41
N LYS A 84 2.47 -7.84 -6.35
CA LYS A 84 1.65 -8.08 -5.17
C LYS A 84 2.59 -8.38 -4.01
N ALA A 85 2.28 -7.85 -2.83
CA ALA A 85 2.93 -8.32 -1.61
C ALA A 85 2.83 -9.84 -1.61
N ASN A 86 3.97 -10.53 -1.63
CA ASN A 86 3.93 -11.98 -1.71
C ASN A 86 3.51 -12.49 -0.32
N VAL A 87 2.88 -13.66 -0.26
CA VAL A 87 2.55 -14.28 1.03
C VAL A 87 3.80 -14.44 1.92
N VAL A 88 4.98 -14.51 1.28
CA VAL A 88 6.30 -14.46 1.92
C VAL A 88 6.50 -13.20 2.75
N ASP A 89 6.15 -12.01 2.23
CA ASP A 89 6.30 -10.75 2.96
C ASP A 89 5.39 -10.73 4.21
N ALA A 90 4.16 -11.26 4.07
CA ALA A 90 3.24 -11.37 5.20
C ALA A 90 3.74 -12.37 6.26
N ILE A 91 4.36 -13.49 5.84
CA ILE A 91 4.99 -14.45 6.74
C ILE A 91 6.13 -13.79 7.52
N GLU A 92 7.00 -13.03 6.85
CA GLU A 92 8.10 -12.31 7.51
C GLU A 92 7.59 -11.32 8.57
N VAL A 93 6.57 -10.52 8.24
CA VAL A 93 5.95 -9.58 9.18
C VAL A 93 5.33 -10.32 10.38
N PHE A 94 4.59 -11.41 10.14
CA PHE A 94 4.00 -12.19 11.23
C PHE A 94 5.06 -12.84 12.12
N MET A 95 6.15 -13.37 11.55
CA MET A 95 7.27 -13.90 12.33
C MET A 95 7.93 -12.81 13.19
N ALA A 96 8.17 -11.63 12.62
CA ALA A 96 8.73 -10.50 13.37
C ALA A 96 7.82 -10.07 14.52
N PHE A 97 6.52 -9.96 14.25
CA PHE A 97 5.53 -9.63 15.27
C PHE A 97 5.43 -10.71 16.36
N ASN A 98 5.48 -11.99 16.00
CA ASN A 98 5.39 -13.09 16.96
C ASN A 98 6.60 -13.13 17.91
N ARG A 99 7.80 -12.81 17.42
CA ARG A 99 8.97 -12.64 18.30
C ARG A 99 8.79 -11.45 19.23
N TRP A 100 8.37 -10.30 18.69
CA TRP A 100 8.16 -9.09 19.48
C TRP A 100 7.11 -9.30 20.59
N ILE A 101 5.96 -9.91 20.28
CA ILE A 101 4.90 -10.10 21.28
C ILE A 101 5.28 -11.15 22.32
N GLN A 102 6.08 -12.16 21.96
CA GLN A 102 6.66 -13.11 22.93
C GLN A 102 7.61 -12.40 23.89
N ASP A 103 8.45 -11.49 23.39
CA ASP A 103 9.32 -10.68 24.24
C ASP A 103 8.50 -9.77 25.16
N GLN A 104 7.43 -9.14 24.66
CA GLN A 104 6.55 -8.29 25.47
C GLN A 104 5.84 -9.07 26.59
N ALA A 105 5.48 -10.33 26.36
CA ALA A 105 4.82 -11.17 27.35
C ALA A 105 5.65 -11.43 28.62
N SER A 106 6.97 -11.18 28.55
CA SER A 106 7.85 -11.27 29.73
C SER A 106 7.68 -10.09 30.70
N TYR A 107 7.08 -9.00 30.25
CA TYR A 107 6.95 -7.74 30.99
C TYR A 107 5.50 -7.27 31.12
N ASP A 108 4.60 -7.76 30.27
CA ASP A 108 3.19 -7.41 30.25
C ASP A 108 2.29 -8.63 30.54
N PRO A 109 1.66 -8.69 31.73
CA PRO A 109 0.80 -9.80 32.12
C PRO A 109 -0.52 -9.85 31.33
N GLU A 110 -0.91 -8.80 30.61
CA GLU A 110 -2.09 -8.84 29.72
C GLU A 110 -1.82 -9.74 28.48
N ILE A 111 -0.56 -9.97 28.15
CA ILE A 111 -0.16 -10.80 27.01
C ILE A 111 -0.06 -12.26 27.46
N THR A 112 -1.22 -12.91 27.53
CA THR A 112 -1.31 -14.30 27.96
C THR A 112 -0.89 -15.30 26.88
N PRO A 113 -0.48 -16.53 27.26
CA PRO A 113 -0.24 -17.62 26.32
C PRO A 113 -1.45 -17.89 25.41
N GLU A 114 -2.66 -17.78 25.94
CA GLU A 114 -3.92 -17.95 25.20
C GLU A 114 -4.08 -16.88 24.13
N LEU A 115 -3.74 -15.62 24.43
CA LEU A 115 -3.77 -14.52 23.48
C LEU A 115 -2.77 -14.75 22.34
N ILE A 116 -1.53 -15.11 22.66
CA ILE A 116 -0.50 -15.42 21.65
C ILE A 116 -0.94 -16.58 20.75
N LYS A 117 -1.53 -17.63 21.34
CA LYS A 117 -2.08 -18.77 20.59
C LYS A 117 -3.22 -18.36 19.66
N ALA A 118 -4.11 -17.48 20.12
CA ALA A 118 -5.19 -16.96 19.30
C ALA A 118 -4.65 -16.13 18.11
N ILE A 119 -3.69 -15.23 18.37
CA ILE A 119 -3.02 -14.43 17.34
C ILE A 119 -2.38 -15.34 16.27
N ASN A 120 -1.58 -16.32 16.69
CA ASN A 120 -0.94 -17.28 15.79
C ASN A 120 -1.96 -18.04 14.94
N LYS A 121 -3.09 -18.46 15.53
CA LYS A 121 -4.17 -19.14 14.81
C LYS A 121 -4.75 -18.27 13.70
N TYR A 122 -5.04 -17.00 13.99
CA TYR A 122 -5.64 -16.08 13.01
C TYR A 122 -4.65 -15.64 11.93
N GLN A 123 -3.38 -15.43 12.27
CA GLN A 123 -2.32 -15.19 11.30
C GLN A 123 -2.19 -16.37 10.33
N ASN A 124 -2.13 -17.60 10.82
CA ASN A 124 -2.06 -18.79 9.97
C ASN A 124 -3.30 -18.93 9.09
N LYS A 125 -4.49 -18.68 9.63
CA LYS A 125 -5.74 -18.69 8.84
C LYS A 125 -5.68 -17.66 7.71
N PHE A 126 -5.25 -16.43 8.00
CA PHE A 126 -5.07 -15.38 7.00
C PHE A 126 -4.09 -15.81 5.90
N LEU A 127 -2.94 -16.37 6.26
CA LEU A 127 -1.95 -16.84 5.30
C LEU A 127 -2.51 -17.97 4.41
N MET A 128 -3.21 -18.95 4.99
CA MET A 128 -3.84 -20.04 4.22
C MET A 128 -4.87 -19.53 3.22
N GLU A 129 -5.73 -18.60 3.63
CA GLU A 129 -6.73 -17.98 2.74
C GLU A 129 -6.06 -17.20 1.59
N LYS A 130 -4.96 -16.49 1.87
CA LYS A 130 -4.21 -15.74 0.85
C LYS A 130 -3.39 -16.64 -0.09
N MET A 131 -2.87 -17.78 0.40
CA MET A 131 -2.24 -18.79 -0.46
C MET A 131 -3.25 -19.48 -1.39
N ALA A 132 -4.49 -19.67 -0.92
CA ALA A 132 -5.58 -20.25 -1.72
C ALA A 132 -6.19 -19.28 -2.74
N SER A 133 -6.02 -17.95 -2.56
CA SER A 133 -6.43 -16.91 -3.51
C SER A 133 -5.32 -15.87 -3.74
N PRO A 134 -4.31 -16.20 -4.58
CA PRO A 134 -3.19 -15.31 -4.90
C PRO A 134 -3.61 -13.99 -5.57
N SER A 135 -4.84 -13.92 -6.10
CA SER A 135 -5.39 -12.75 -6.78
C SER A 135 -5.82 -11.63 -5.84
N ALA A 136 -6.01 -11.90 -4.53
CA ALA A 136 -6.59 -10.97 -3.56
C ALA A 136 -5.57 -10.18 -2.71
N LEU A 137 -4.32 -10.06 -3.18
CA LEU A 137 -3.28 -9.20 -2.60
C LEU A 137 -2.95 -8.05 -3.56
#